data_AF-A0AAD4WG24-F1
#
_entry.id   AF-A0AAD4WG24-F1
#
_cell.length_a   1.000
_cell.length_b   1.000
_cell.length_c   1.000
_cell.angle_alpha   90.00
_cell.angle_beta   90.00
_cell.angle_gamma   90.00
#
_symmetry.space_group_name_H-M   'P 1'
#
loop_
_entity.id
_entity.type
_entity.pdbx_description
1 polymer ?
#
loop_
_entity_poly.entity_id
_entity_poly.type
_entity_poly.pdbx_seq_one_letter_code
_entity_poly.pdbx_strand_id
1 'polypeptide(L)' 'MVRKRRNFAPERVAIIEIEIDKFLAVGFLEEVSHSEWLANVVLVTKQEMGKWKVCIDYTDLNKACLKDNFPLPRIN' A
#
# COMPACT_ATOMS: atom_id res chain seq x y z
N MET A 1 -12.54 9.58 4.04
CA MET A 1 -11.69 9.70 5.26
C MET A 1 -10.27 9.95 4.82
N VAL A 2 -9.70 11.11 5.17
CA VAL A 2 -8.38 11.54 4.65
C VAL A 2 -7.36 11.42 5.76
N ARG A 3 -6.37 10.53 5.60
CA ARG A 3 -5.26 10.39 6.53
C ARG A 3 -4.12 11.32 6.12
N LYS A 4 -3.50 12.00 7.09
CA LYS A 4 -2.30 12.81 6.81
C LYS A 4 -1.20 11.93 6.21
N ARG A 5 -0.63 12.38 5.08
CA ARG A 5 0.50 11.71 4.41
C ARG A 5 1.68 11.59 5.37
N ARG A 6 2.30 10.41 5.43
CA ARG A 6 3.55 10.22 6.18
C ARG A 6 4.73 10.84 5.44
N ASN A 7 5.61 11.46 6.22
CA ASN A 7 6.90 11.92 5.73
C ASN A 7 7.92 10.78 5.81
N PHE A 8 8.77 10.69 4.78
CA PHE A 8 9.83 9.70 4.68
C PHE A 8 11.17 10.41 4.48
N ALA A 9 12.26 9.76 4.92
CA ALA A 9 13.61 10.21 4.58
C ALA A 9 13.83 10.09 3.05
N PRO A 10 14.69 10.92 2.44
CA PRO A 10 14.88 10.95 0.98
C PRO A 10 15.20 9.57 0.36
N GLU A 11 16.05 8.78 1.00
CA GLU A 11 16.38 7.41 0.56
C GLU A 11 15.14 6.51 0.45
N ARG A 12 14.22 6.64 1.40
CA ARG A 12 12.96 5.89 1.43
C ARG A 12 11.98 6.39 0.38
N VAL A 13 11.98 7.69 0.08
CA VAL A 13 11.16 8.26 -1.00
C VAL A 13 11.60 7.69 -2.34
N ALA A 14 12.90 7.64 -2.62
CA ALA A 14 13.43 7.08 -3.87
C ALA A 14 13.00 5.62 -4.08
N ILE A 15 13.01 4.80 -3.02
CA ILE A 15 12.51 3.41 -3.07
C ILE A 15 11.02 3.36 -3.42
N ILE A 16 10.22 4.26 -2.84
CA ILE A 16 8.78 4.32 -3.09
C ILE A 16 8.51 4.71 -4.54
N GLU A 17 9.18 5.74 -5.04
CA GLU A 17 9.03 6.23 -6.42
C GLU A 17 9.38 5.15 -7.45
N ILE A 18 10.52 4.46 -7.27
CA ILE A 18 10.93 3.36 -8.15
C ILE A 18 9.87 2.26 -8.24
N GLU A 19 9.22 1.92 -7.13
CA GLU A 19 8.21 0.86 -7.12
C GLU A 19 6.88 1.34 -7.72
N ILE A 20 6.49 2.60 -7.47
CA ILE A 20 5.31 3.21 -8.10
C ILE A 20 5.49 3.24 -9.62
N ASP A 21 6.65 3.64 -10.12
CA ASP A 21 6.94 3.69 -11.56
C ASP A 21 6.81 2.32 -12.22
N LYS A 22 7.27 1.26 -11.55
CA LYS A 22 7.06 -0.12 -12.03
C LYS A 22 5.60 -0.49 -12.09
N PHE A 23 4.82 -0.14 -11.07
CA PHE A 23 3.38 -0.43 -11.05
C PHE A 23 2.60 0.36 -12.09
N LEU A 24 2.98 1.61 -12.35
CA LEU A 24 2.45 2.42 -13.45
C LEU A 24 2.79 1.79 -14.81
N ALA A 25 4.04 1.35 -15.00
CA ALA A 25 4.49 0.77 -16.26
C ALA A 25 3.76 -0.54 -16.62
N VAL A 26 3.34 -1.33 -15.62
CA VAL A 26 2.52 -2.55 -15.85
C VAL A 26 1.01 -2.28 -15.80
N GLY A 27 0.59 -1.04 -15.56
CA GLY A 27 -0.83 -0.65 -15.49
C GLY A 27 -1.56 -1.14 -14.23
N PHE A 28 -0.84 -1.45 -13.15
CA PHE A 28 -1.47 -1.84 -11.88
C PHE A 28 -1.97 -0.64 -11.07
N LEU A 29 -1.34 0.51 -11.25
CA LEU A 29 -1.77 1.79 -10.67
C LEU A 29 -2.19 2.74 -11.79
N GLU A 30 -3.10 3.64 -11.44
CA GLU A 30 -3.51 4.77 -12.26
C GLU A 30 -3.58 6.04 -11.41
N GLU A 31 -3.42 7.19 -12.04
CA GLU A 31 -3.60 8.46 -11.37
C GLU A 31 -5.09 8.75 -11.17
N VAL A 32 -5.46 9.12 -9.95
CA VAL A 32 -6.83 9.48 -9.59
C VAL A 32 -6.86 10.92 -9.10
N SER A 33 -7.73 11.73 -9.69
CA SER A 33 -8.01 13.08 -9.23
C SER A 33 -9.17 13.10 -8.21
N HIS A 34 -9.10 14.03 -7.25
CA HIS A 34 -10.18 14.31 -6.29
C HIS A 34 -10.64 13.12 -5.43
N SER A 35 -9.72 12.26 -4.94
CA SER A 35 -10.12 11.17 -4.05
C SER A 35 -10.56 11.67 -2.66
N GLU A 36 -11.68 11.15 -2.15
CA GLU A 36 -12.16 11.39 -0.78
C GLU A 36 -11.47 10.50 0.27
N TRP A 37 -10.69 9.53 -0.22
CA TRP A 37 -10.01 8.51 0.56
C TRP A 37 -8.51 8.55 0.28
N LEU A 38 -7.72 8.57 1.36
CA LEU A 38 -6.26 8.52 1.29
C LEU A 38 -5.71 7.53 2.31
N ALA A 39 -5.08 6.47 1.81
CA ALA A 39 -4.33 5.50 2.60
C ALA A 39 -2.84 5.83 2.59
N ASN A 40 -2.14 5.51 3.67
CA ASN A 40 -0.72 5.82 3.80
C ASN A 40 0.15 4.70 3.22
N VAL A 41 1.20 5.10 2.50
CA VAL A 41 2.29 4.19 2.14
C VAL A 41 3.06 3.77 3.40
N VAL A 42 3.54 2.53 3.40
CA VAL A 42 4.38 1.93 4.44
C VAL A 42 5.53 1.20 3.75
N LEU A 43 6.74 1.38 4.26
CA LEU A 43 7.88 0.58 3.85
C LEU A 43 8.09 -0.56 4.85
N VAL A 44 8.18 -1.77 4.32
CA VAL A 44 8.40 -2.99 5.09
C VAL A 44 9.71 -3.62 4.65
N THR A 45 10.56 -3.99 5.59
CA THR A 45 11.79 -4.75 5.31
C THR A 45 11.45 -6.21 5.09
N LYS A 46 12.05 -6.83 4.08
CA LYS A 46 12.08 -8.29 3.95
C LYS A 46 13.24 -8.88 4.77
N GLN A 47 13.08 -10.14 5.14
CA GLN A 47 14.10 -10.93 5.82
C GLN A 47 15.33 -11.20 4.93
N GLU A 48 15.15 -11.26 3.61
CA GLU A 48 16.27 -11.18 2.67
C GLU A 48 16.94 -9.81 2.82
N MET A 49 18.18 -9.80 3.33
CA MET A 49 18.93 -8.60 3.68
C MET A 49 18.82 -7.51 2.60
N GLY A 50 18.23 -6.37 2.98
CA GLY A 50 18.24 -5.15 2.19
C GLY A 50 17.09 -4.96 1.21
N LYS A 51 16.14 -5.89 1.08
CA LYS A 51 14.98 -5.69 0.20
C LYS A 51 13.84 -4.98 0.93
N TRP A 52 13.41 -3.84 0.39
CA TRP A 52 12.23 -3.11 0.84
C TRP A 52 11.00 -3.49 0.01
N LYS A 53 9.83 -3.47 0.65
CA LYS A 53 8.52 -3.56 0.00
C LYS A 53 7.71 -2.30 0.29
N VAL A 54 7.08 -1.76 -0.75
CA VAL A 54 6.07 -0.73 -0.63
C VAL A 54 4.73 -1.39 -0.35
N CYS A 55 4.07 -1.00 0.73
CA CYS A 55 2.75 -1.47 1.14
C CYS A 55 1.83 -0.29 1.38
N ILE A 56 0.52 -0.51 1.31
CA ILE A 56 -0.49 0.52 1.61
C ILE A 56 -1.25 0.09 2.86
N ASP A 57 -1.29 0.98 3.86
CA ASP A 57 -2.00 0.77 5.11
C ASP A 57 -3.49 1.08 4.93
N TYR A 58 -4.24 0.07 4.50
CA TYR A 58 -5.68 0.11 4.31
C TYR A 58 -6.48 -0.12 5.61
N THR A 59 -5.86 -0.03 6.80
CA THR A 59 -6.53 -0.38 8.07
C THR A 59 -7.87 0.33 8.27
N ASP A 60 -7.93 1.63 7.98
CA ASP A 60 -9.16 2.42 8.15
C ASP A 60 -10.18 2.17 7.03
N LEU A 61 -9.70 1.94 5.80
CA LEU A 61 -10.56 1.54 4.67
C LEU A 61 -11.22 0.19 4.94
N ASN A 62 -10.43 -0.80 5.38
CA ASN A 62 -10.89 -2.16 5.68
C ASN A 62 -11.93 -2.18 6.81
N LYS A 63 -11.88 -1.22 7.75
CA LYS A 63 -12.91 -1.07 8.79
C LYS A 63 -14.22 -0.51 8.26
N ALA A 64 -14.16 0.33 7.22
CA ALA A 64 -15.34 0.92 6.59
C ALA A 64 -16.03 -0.06 5.62
N CYS A 65 -15.29 -1.03 5.07
CA CYS A 65 -15.83 -2.06 4.21
C CYS A 65 -16.66 -3.10 4.99
N LEU A 66 -17.74 -3.58 4.38
CA LEU A 66 -18.49 -4.72 4.88
C LEU A 66 -17.64 -5.99 4.77
N LYS A 67 -17.71 -6.86 5.78
CA LYS A 67 -17.02 -8.16 5.76
C LYS A 67 -17.80 -9.15 4.89
N ASP A 68 -17.15 -9.68 3.88
CA ASP A 68 -17.65 -10.85 3.14
C ASP A 68 -17.15 -12.13 3.83
N ASN A 69 -18.08 -12.98 4.26
CA ASN A 69 -17.78 -14.19 5.05
C ASN A 69 -17.64 -15.41 4.15
N PHE A 70 -16.67 -15.37 3.23
CA PHE A 70 -16.31 -16.54 2.44
C PHE A 70 -15.53 -17.54 3.30
N PRO A 71 -16.03 -18.77 3.53
CA PRO A 71 -15.38 -19.73 4.41
C PRO A 71 -14.07 -20.23 3.80
N LEU A 72 -12.96 -20.04 4.52
CA LEU A 72 -11.68 -20.65 4.14
C LEU A 72 -11.66 -22.13 4.58
N PRO A 73 -11.27 -23.06 3.69
CA PRO A 73 -11.13 -24.46 4.07
C PRO A 73 -10.03 -24.61 5.13
N ARG A 74 -10.29 -25.45 6.15
CA ARG A 74 -9.25 -25.88 7.07
C ARG A 74 -8.41 -26.97 6.40
N ILE A 75 -7.10 -26.75 6.35
CA ILE A 75 -6.15 -27.77 5.95
C ILE A 75 -6.04 -28.77 7.11
N ASN A 76 -6.25 -30.06 6.82
CA ASN A 76 -6.07 -31.16 7.77
C ASN A 76 -4.63 -31.68 7.73
#